data_AF-A0A349W1K8-F1
#
_entry.id   AF-A0A349W1K8-F1
#
_cell.length_a   1.000
_cell.length_b   1.000
_cell.length_c   1.000
_cell.angle_alpha   90.00
_cell.angle_beta   90.00
_cell.angle_gamma   90.00
#
_symmetry.space_group_name_H-M   'P 1'
#
loop_
_entity.id
_entity.type
_entity.pdbx_description
1 polymer ?
#
loop_
_entity_poly.entity_id
_entity_poly.type
_entity_poly.pdbx_seq_one_letter_code
_entity_poly.pdbx_strand_id
1 'polypeptide(L)'
;TRWSKHSRLSNNEDEKFLGEDKEWLIGYAKELESTQHHDYYIFGHRHLPYDVELNSNSRILNLGEWINYHTYAVWDGETLRLEKWASKS
;
A
#
# COMPACT_ATOMS: atom_id res chain seq x y z
N THR A 1 8.74 -25.18 21.15
CA THR A 1 9.21 -24.39 19.98
C THR A 1 9.36 -22.93 20.36
N ARG A 2 10.58 -22.53 20.77
CA ARG A 2 10.88 -21.19 21.30
C ARG A 2 11.13 -20.15 20.19
N TRP A 3 11.59 -20.58 19.01
CA TRP A 3 11.80 -19.71 17.84
C TRP A 3 10.51 -19.12 17.28
N SER A 4 9.46 -19.92 17.14
CA SER A 4 8.19 -19.46 16.55
C SER A 4 7.51 -18.38 17.41
N LYS A 5 7.73 -18.37 18.73
CA LYS A 5 7.10 -17.40 19.65
C LYS A 5 7.83 -16.05 19.64
N HIS A 6 9.13 -16.03 19.40
CA HIS A 6 9.93 -14.80 19.37
C HIS A 6 9.75 -14.02 18.04
N SER A 7 9.67 -14.74 16.91
CA SER A 7 9.40 -14.13 15.59
C SER A 7 8.02 -13.46 15.49
N ARG A 8 7.02 -13.91 16.26
CA ARG A 8 5.69 -13.28 16.31
C ARG A 8 5.66 -11.99 17.13
N LEU A 9 6.54 -11.86 18.12
CA LEU A 9 6.59 -10.68 18.99
C LEU A 9 7.38 -9.52 18.36
N SER A 10 8.31 -9.82 17.44
CA SER A 10 9.09 -8.79 16.71
C SER A 10 8.34 -8.15 15.54
N ASN A 11 7.23 -8.75 15.08
CA ASN A 11 6.45 -8.30 13.93
C ASN A 11 5.14 -7.58 14.32
N ASN A 12 4.99 -7.22 15.59
CA ASN A 12 3.74 -6.70 16.15
C ASN A 12 3.77 -5.18 16.38
N GLU A 13 4.73 -4.49 15.79
CA GLU A 13 4.62 -3.04 15.65
C GLU A 13 3.82 -2.79 14.38
N ASP A 14 2.58 -2.32 14.54
CA ASP A 14 1.77 -1.85 13.42
C ASP A 14 2.63 -0.86 12.62
N GLU A 15 2.99 -1.21 11.40
CA GLU A 15 3.75 -0.33 10.53
C GLU A 15 2.90 0.92 10.26
N LYS A 16 3.26 2.02 10.91
CA LYS A 16 2.55 3.30 10.75
C LYS A 16 2.97 3.95 9.45
N PHE A 17 2.03 4.61 8.78
CA PHE A 17 2.36 5.50 7.69
C PHE A 17 3.21 6.66 8.22
N LEU A 18 4.46 6.78 7.77
CA LEU A 18 5.40 7.76 8.31
C LEU A 18 5.36 9.11 7.57
N GLY A 19 4.44 9.26 6.60
CA GLY A 19 4.35 10.39 5.69
C GLY A 19 5.08 10.12 4.38
N GLU A 20 4.68 10.82 3.31
CA GLU A 20 5.16 10.56 1.94
C GLU A 20 6.68 10.55 1.80
N ASP A 21 7.36 11.51 2.44
CA ASP A 21 8.80 11.68 2.34
C ASP A 21 9.61 10.54 2.99
N LYS A 22 8.94 9.70 3.80
CA LYS A 22 9.57 8.57 4.50
C LYS A 22 9.17 7.22 3.90
N GLU A 23 8.29 7.21 2.90
CA GLU A 23 7.87 6.01 2.20
C GLU A 23 8.67 5.86 0.90
N TRP A 24 9.65 4.96 0.90
CA TRP A 24 10.57 4.79 -0.24
C TRP A 24 9.85 4.42 -1.54
N LEU A 25 8.72 3.70 -1.47
CA LEU A 25 7.89 3.37 -2.64
C LEU A 25 7.25 4.61 -3.28
N ILE A 26 6.87 5.60 -2.45
CA ILE A 26 6.36 6.88 -2.95
C ILE A 26 7.48 7.64 -3.66
N GLY A 27 8.68 7.68 -3.07
CA GLY A 27 9.87 8.26 -3.71
C GLY A 27 10.21 7.57 -5.04
N TYR A 28 10.23 6.24 -5.06
CA TYR A 28 10.48 5.46 -6.26
C TYR A 28 9.44 5.70 -7.36
N ALA A 29 8.15 5.79 -6.99
CA ALA A 29 7.11 6.14 -7.95
C ALA A 29 7.28 7.55 -8.52
N LYS A 30 7.69 8.54 -7.70
CA LYS A 30 8.04 9.89 -8.17
C LYS A 30 9.23 9.88 -9.13
N GLU A 31 10.23 9.04 -8.89
CA GLU A 31 11.36 8.85 -9.80
C GLU A 31 10.92 8.23 -11.14
N LEU A 32 10.11 7.18 -11.12
CA LEU A 32 9.56 6.56 -12.33
C LEU A 32 8.72 7.56 -13.13
N GLU A 33 7.83 8.29 -12.47
CA GLU A 33 6.98 9.33 -13.06
C GLU A 33 7.78 10.43 -13.75
N SER A 34 8.96 10.77 -13.25
CA SER A 34 9.86 11.73 -13.90
C SER A 34 10.41 11.25 -15.25
N THR A 35 10.40 9.94 -15.48
CA THR A 35 10.91 9.30 -16.71
C THR A 35 9.80 8.85 -17.66
N GLN A 36 8.71 8.32 -17.10
CA GLN A 36 7.57 7.80 -17.84
C GLN A 36 6.31 7.91 -16.99
N HIS A 37 5.31 8.59 -17.55
CA HIS A 37 4.04 8.80 -16.88
C HIS A 37 3.21 7.51 -16.78
N HIS A 38 2.58 7.32 -15.62
CA HIS A 38 1.52 6.34 -15.40
C HIS A 38 0.42 6.95 -14.53
N ASP A 39 -0.85 6.74 -14.88
CA ASP A 39 -1.97 7.22 -14.05
C ASP A 39 -1.98 6.55 -12.66
N TYR A 40 -1.55 5.30 -12.58
CA TYR A 40 -1.55 4.50 -11.35
C TYR A 40 -0.26 3.71 -11.15
N TYR A 41 0.32 3.83 -9.96
CA TYR A 41 1.41 3.00 -9.48
C TYR A 41 0.88 2.07 -8.38
N ILE A 42 0.87 0.75 -8.62
CA ILE A 42 0.28 -0.22 -7.68
C ILE A 42 1.39 -1.06 -7.06
N PHE A 43 1.50 -1.04 -5.73
CA PHE A 43 2.50 -1.77 -4.96
C PHE A 43 1.90 -2.61 -3.83
N GLY A 44 2.76 -3.38 -3.18
CA GLY A 44 2.52 -4.06 -1.91
C GLY A 44 3.77 -3.95 -1.03
N HIS A 45 4.17 -5.03 -0.36
CA HIS A 45 5.38 -5.10 0.48
C HIS A 45 5.35 -4.29 1.79
N ARG A 46 4.77 -3.09 1.83
CA ARG A 46 4.63 -2.30 3.08
C ARG A 46 3.54 -2.83 4.02
N HIS A 47 2.79 -3.85 3.61
CA HIS A 47 1.68 -4.46 4.38
C HIS A 47 0.62 -3.46 4.91
N LEU A 48 0.69 -2.19 4.52
CA LEU A 48 -0.07 -1.05 5.01
C LEU A 48 -0.82 -0.44 3.81
N PRO A 49 -2.16 -0.47 3.80
CA PRO A 49 -2.91 0.09 2.70
C PRO A 49 -2.82 1.62 2.69
N TYR A 50 -2.49 2.20 1.54
CA TYR A 50 -2.59 3.63 1.31
C TYR A 50 -2.88 3.93 -0.16
N ASP A 51 -3.46 5.10 -0.39
CA ASP A 51 -3.77 5.65 -1.71
C ASP A 51 -3.46 7.15 -1.65
N VAL A 52 -2.44 7.57 -2.40
CA VAL A 52 -1.82 8.90 -2.32
C VAL A 52 -1.65 9.49 -3.71
N GLU A 53 -1.94 10.77 -3.87
CA GLU A 53 -1.67 11.50 -5.11
C GLU A 53 -0.17 11.79 -5.23
N LEU A 54 0.43 11.45 -6.38
CA LEU A 54 1.83 11.81 -6.67
C LEU A 54 1.90 13.19 -7.34
N ASN A 55 0.93 13.49 -8.21
CA ASN A 55 0.70 14.78 -8.86
C ASN A 55 -0.78 14.88 -9.32
N SER A 56 -1.12 15.88 -10.13
CA SER A 56 -2.52 16.09 -10.56
C SER A 56 -3.11 14.96 -11.40
N ASN A 57 -2.27 14.11 -12.00
CA ASN A 57 -2.69 13.08 -12.98
C ASN A 57 -2.18 11.68 -12.62
N SER A 58 -1.51 11.49 -11.47
CA SER A 58 -0.97 10.19 -11.10
C SER A 58 -1.12 9.91 -9.61
N ARG A 59 -1.32 8.62 -9.28
CA ARG A 59 -1.58 8.16 -7.92
C ARG A 59 -0.78 6.90 -7.61
N ILE A 60 -0.34 6.77 -6.38
CA ILE A 60 0.26 5.55 -5.85
C ILE A 60 -0.69 4.86 -4.89
N LEU A 61 -0.95 3.59 -5.14
CA LEU A 61 -1.70 2.72 -4.26
C LEU A 61 -0.80 1.62 -3.75
N ASN A 62 -0.77 1.45 -2.44
CA ASN A 62 -0.15 0.29 -1.82
C ASN A 62 -1.22 -0.60 -1.21
N LEU A 63 -1.22 -1.88 -1.58
CA LEU A 63 -2.12 -2.86 -1.00
C LEU A 63 -1.65 -3.23 0.41
N GLY A 64 -2.62 -3.26 1.32
CA GLY A 64 -2.44 -3.90 2.62
C GLY A 64 -2.39 -5.42 2.49
N GLU A 65 -2.13 -6.07 3.62
CA GLU A 65 -2.10 -7.53 3.68
C GLU A 65 -3.45 -8.15 4.11
N TRP A 66 -3.61 -9.44 3.81
CA TRP A 66 -4.87 -10.18 3.93
C TRP A 66 -5.22 -10.72 5.33
N ILE A 67 -4.38 -10.52 6.35
CA ILE A 67 -4.60 -10.95 7.74
C ILE A 67 -5.35 -9.86 8.50
N ASN A 68 -4.91 -8.59 8.42
CA ASN A 68 -5.45 -7.48 9.20
C ASN A 68 -6.23 -6.45 8.36
N TYR A 69 -5.78 -6.19 7.13
CA TYR A 69 -6.35 -5.10 6.31
C TYR A 69 -7.42 -5.57 5.33
N HIS A 70 -7.23 -6.73 4.70
CA HIS A 70 -8.18 -7.34 3.76
C HIS A 70 -8.54 -6.38 2.60
N THR A 71 -7.55 -5.61 2.15
CA THR A 71 -7.73 -4.62 1.08
C THR A 71 -7.41 -5.18 -0.29
N TYR A 72 -8.08 -4.68 -1.32
CA TYR A 72 -7.88 -5.07 -2.70
C TYR A 72 -8.12 -3.87 -3.62
N ALA A 73 -7.49 -3.85 -4.79
CA ALA A 73 -7.75 -2.83 -5.79
C ALA A 73 -8.90 -3.26 -6.72
N VAL A 74 -9.80 -2.32 -7.03
CA VAL A 74 -10.88 -2.49 -7.99
C VAL A 74 -10.67 -1.51 -9.13
N TRP A 75 -10.61 -2.04 -10.35
CA TRP A 75 -10.65 -1.27 -11.59
C TRP A 75 -12.03 -1.42 -12.22
N ASP A 76 -12.71 -0.31 -12.48
CA ASP A 76 -14.05 -0.31 -13.08
C ASP A 76 -14.07 -0.01 -14.59
N GLY A 77 -12.90 0.17 -15.20
CA GLY A 77 -12.77 0.60 -16.59
C GLY A 77 -12.35 2.06 -16.74
N GLU A 78 -12.50 2.87 -15.69
CA GLU A 78 -12.18 4.30 -15.70
C GLU A 78 -11.31 4.71 -14.51
N THR A 79 -11.58 4.17 -13.32
CA THR A 79 -10.94 4.54 -12.07
C THR A 79 -10.49 3.33 -11.26
N LEU A 80 -9.35 3.50 -10.58
CA LEU A 80 -8.83 2.52 -9.63
C LEU A 80 -9.21 2.95 -8.21
N ARG A 81 -9.76 2.02 -7.42
CA ARG A 81 -10.11 2.24 -6.01
C ARG A 81 -9.48 1.19 -5.11
N LEU A 82 -8.98 1.61 -3.95
CA LEU A 82 -8.57 0.72 -2.87
C LEU A 82 -9.78 0.41 -1.99
N GLU A 83 -10.28 -0.81 -2.08
CA GLU A 83 -11.46 -1.27 -1.33
C GLU A 83 -11.03 -2.18 -0.17
N LYS A 84 -11.86 -2.24 0.87
CA LYS A 84 -11.68 -3.16 2.00
C LYS A 84 -12.78 -4.21 2.02
N TRP A 85 -12.41 -5.47 2.17
CA TRP A 85 -13.36 -6.54 2.37
C TRP A 85 -13.91 -6.46 3.80
N ALA A 86 -15.15 -6.02 3.93
CA ALA A 86 -15.89 -6.16 5.17
C ALA A 86 -16.75 -7.42 5.05
N SER A 87 -16.51 -8.42 5.92
CA SER A 87 -17.52 -9.44 6.17
C SER A 87 -18.78 -8.72 6.63
N LYS A 88 -19.88 -8.80 5.87
CA LYS A 88 -21.18 -8.42 6.42
C LYS A 88 -21.44 -9.34 7.60
N SER A 89 -21.49 -8.76 8.80
CA SER A 89 -22.07 -9.42 9.98
C SER A 89 -23.58 -9.56 9.81
#